data_AF-A0A2K8MB12-F1
#
_entry.id   AF-A0A2K8MB12-F1
#
_cell.length_a   1.000
_cell.length_b   1.000
_cell.length_c   1.000
_cell.angle_alpha   90.00
_cell.angle_beta   90.00
_cell.angle_gamma   90.00
#
_symmetry.space_group_name_H-M   'P 1'
#
loop_
_entity.id
_entity.type
_entity.pdbx_description
1 polymer ?
#
loop_
_entity_poly.entity_id
_entity_poly.type
_entity_poly.pdbx_seq_one_letter_code
_entity_poly.pdbx_strand_id
1 'polypeptide(L)'
;MIVVFLGPSLPAAEATRELDARYASPAVQGDIYRAVREGATAIGLVDGHFDSVPSVWHKEILWALDVGVPVYGSASMGALRAAELWTFGMVGIGSVFEAYRDGVLADDDEVALSHLLAEQGYRHVTEPLVDIRATITGAVEAQAIGAVAGEALVRAAKALHYSDRTYPQVAAAARPAIDGAELAAFEQWWPAHRVSVKRDDAVSMLRTMKQALGAGDPGERSFWFERTALWDDLVREALNWNGRAATLQGSARMAALDSGPGADPVARDLALARILARDQAQRHSFRLDEDRLAEAIVSIRVRLGLGDADALDAWMRSNDLDRAQFLRFAADEARLLWVRAVMREEIDAVMADQLRSLGAYRRAGGAGVGC
;
A
#
# COMPACT_ATOMS: atom_id res chain seq x y z
N MET A 1 14.02 10.80 -19.76
CA MET A 1 14.55 9.96 -18.64
C MET A 1 13.60 8.80 -18.46
N ILE A 2 14.08 7.55 -18.36
CA ILE A 2 13.22 6.40 -18.06
C ILE A 2 13.10 6.27 -16.53
N VAL A 3 11.89 6.06 -16.03
CA VAL A 3 11.63 5.82 -14.61
C VAL A 3 11.03 4.43 -14.44
N VAL A 4 11.58 3.61 -13.54
CA VAL A 4 11.06 2.27 -13.23
C VAL A 4 10.75 2.18 -11.74
N PHE A 5 9.49 1.88 -11.40
CA PHE A 5 9.04 1.64 -10.03
C PHE A 5 9.24 0.18 -9.66
N LEU A 6 10.16 -0.07 -8.73
CA LEU A 6 10.67 -1.40 -8.43
C LEU A 6 10.97 -1.57 -6.93
N GLY A 7 10.74 -2.76 -6.41
CA GLY A 7 11.18 -3.14 -5.07
C GLY A 7 11.37 -4.65 -4.93
N PRO A 8 10.44 -5.38 -4.28
CA PRO A 8 10.67 -6.77 -3.89
C PRO A 8 10.74 -7.77 -5.04
N SER A 9 10.24 -7.43 -6.24
CA SER A 9 10.17 -8.37 -7.37
C SER A 9 11.52 -8.57 -8.07
N LEU A 10 12.39 -7.57 -8.07
CA LEU A 10 13.74 -7.66 -8.64
C LEU A 10 14.65 -6.65 -7.93
N PRO A 11 15.82 -7.06 -7.40
CA PRO A 11 16.75 -6.12 -6.79
C PRO A 11 17.24 -5.07 -7.80
N ALA A 12 17.29 -3.80 -7.38
CA ALA A 12 17.73 -2.70 -8.26
C ALA A 12 19.13 -2.93 -8.87
N ALA A 13 20.04 -3.58 -8.12
CA ALA A 13 21.38 -3.91 -8.62
C ALA A 13 21.40 -4.96 -9.74
N GLU A 14 20.36 -5.81 -9.85
CA GLU A 14 20.17 -6.70 -11.01
C GLU A 14 19.52 -5.92 -12.15
N ALA A 15 18.50 -5.12 -11.84
CA ALA A 15 17.74 -4.34 -12.83
C ALA A 15 18.64 -3.38 -13.65
N THR A 16 19.59 -2.70 -13.01
CA THR A 16 20.53 -1.78 -13.69
C THR A 16 21.40 -2.46 -14.74
N ARG A 17 21.57 -3.79 -14.69
CA ARG A 17 22.30 -4.55 -15.73
C ARG A 17 21.47 -4.72 -17.00
N GLU A 18 20.14 -4.72 -16.86
CA GLU A 18 19.22 -4.90 -17.97
C GLU A 18 18.93 -3.56 -18.67
N LEU A 19 18.62 -2.51 -17.91
CA LEU A 19 18.25 -1.19 -18.42
C LEU A 19 18.86 -0.05 -17.60
N ASP A 20 19.44 0.94 -18.29
CA ASP A 20 19.87 2.20 -17.68
C ASP A 20 18.65 3.12 -17.50
N ALA A 21 18.18 3.23 -16.26
CA ALA A 21 16.98 3.97 -15.90
C ALA A 21 17.07 4.47 -14.45
N ARG A 22 16.23 5.44 -14.10
CA ARG A 22 16.01 5.83 -12.71
C ARG A 22 15.09 4.82 -12.04
N TYR A 23 15.64 4.01 -11.13
CA TYR A 23 14.87 3.09 -10.31
C TYR A 23 14.30 3.83 -9.08
N ALA A 24 12.98 3.93 -9.01
CA ALA A 24 12.23 4.49 -7.90
C ALA A 24 11.68 3.37 -7.00
N SER A 25 11.30 3.72 -5.77
CA SER A 25 10.61 2.82 -4.83
C SER A 25 9.33 2.22 -5.44
N PRO A 26 8.76 1.15 -4.86
CA PRO A 26 7.43 0.67 -5.25
C PRO A 26 6.42 1.80 -5.28
N ALA A 27 5.69 1.92 -6.38
CA ALA A 27 4.85 3.07 -6.66
C ALA A 27 3.67 3.20 -5.67
N VAL A 28 3.35 4.43 -5.32
CA VAL A 28 2.14 4.82 -4.60
C VAL A 28 1.33 5.81 -5.44
N GLN A 29 0.09 6.10 -5.02
CA GLN A 29 -0.73 7.11 -5.66
C GLN A 29 0.02 8.46 -5.83
N GLY A 30 -0.05 9.02 -7.02
CA GLY A 30 0.60 10.28 -7.40
C GLY A 30 2.05 10.14 -7.88
N ASP A 31 2.68 8.97 -7.77
CA ASP A 31 4.06 8.77 -8.22
C ASP A 31 4.19 8.80 -9.75
N ILE A 32 3.23 8.19 -10.46
CA ILE A 32 3.23 8.19 -11.94
C ILE A 32 3.06 9.62 -12.44
N TYR A 33 2.12 10.38 -11.86
CA TYR A 33 1.95 11.80 -12.17
C TYR A 33 3.23 12.61 -11.98
N ARG A 34 3.90 12.44 -10.82
CA ARG A 34 5.14 13.14 -10.50
C ARG A 34 6.28 12.75 -11.45
N ALA A 35 6.45 11.48 -11.78
CA ALA A 35 7.47 11.04 -12.71
C ALA A 35 7.34 11.70 -14.09
N VAL A 36 6.13 11.75 -14.65
CA VAL A 36 5.86 12.44 -15.92
C VAL A 36 6.16 13.93 -15.80
N ARG A 37 5.71 14.57 -14.72
CA ARG A 37 5.99 16.00 -14.42
C ARG A 37 7.49 16.32 -14.31
N GLU A 38 8.29 15.37 -13.83
CA GLU A 38 9.74 15.44 -13.72
C GLU A 38 10.46 15.13 -15.05
N GLY A 39 9.72 14.90 -16.15
CA GLY A 39 10.29 14.67 -17.48
C GLY A 39 10.56 13.19 -17.78
N ALA A 40 9.81 12.26 -17.18
CA ALA A 40 9.84 10.87 -17.61
C ALA A 40 9.41 10.76 -19.07
N THR A 41 10.22 10.08 -19.88
CA THR A 41 9.98 9.81 -21.30
C THR A 41 9.42 8.41 -21.52
N ALA A 42 9.49 7.55 -20.50
CA ALA A 42 8.87 6.24 -20.42
C ALA A 42 8.81 5.80 -18.95
N ILE A 43 7.79 5.01 -18.60
CA ILE A 43 7.59 4.52 -17.24
C ILE A 43 7.49 2.99 -17.25
N GLY A 44 8.27 2.32 -16.41
CA GLY A 44 8.08 0.91 -16.07
C GLY A 44 7.44 0.79 -14.69
N LEU A 45 6.32 0.10 -14.57
CA LEU A 45 5.66 -0.21 -13.30
C LEU A 45 5.83 -1.70 -13.03
N VAL A 46 6.69 -2.05 -12.07
CA VAL A 46 6.81 -3.42 -11.57
C VAL A 46 6.02 -3.51 -10.28
N ASP A 47 6.53 -2.85 -9.24
CA ASP A 47 6.01 -2.94 -7.88
C ASP A 47 5.25 -1.69 -7.44
N GLY A 48 4.24 -1.91 -6.60
CA GLY A 48 3.51 -0.87 -5.89
C GLY A 48 3.32 -1.26 -4.44
N HIS A 49 3.09 -0.27 -3.57
CA HIS A 49 2.69 -0.58 -2.19
C HIS A 49 1.23 -1.01 -2.15
N PHE A 50 0.96 -1.98 -1.29
CA PHE A 50 -0.36 -2.54 -1.02
C PHE A 50 -0.72 -2.30 0.46
N ASP A 51 -2.01 -2.20 0.77
CA ASP A 51 -2.61 -2.14 2.11
C ASP A 51 -2.36 -0.85 2.96
N SER A 52 -1.11 -0.39 3.06
CA SER A 52 -0.73 0.71 3.99
C SER A 52 -0.80 2.12 3.41
N VAL A 53 -0.90 2.23 2.08
CA VAL A 53 -0.98 3.48 1.33
C VAL A 53 -1.83 3.26 0.07
N PRO A 54 -2.51 4.28 -0.45
CA PRO A 54 -3.24 4.15 -1.70
C PRO A 54 -2.31 3.71 -2.84
N SER A 55 -2.65 2.59 -3.49
CA SER A 55 -1.93 2.09 -4.65
C SER A 55 -2.13 3.00 -5.86
N VAL A 56 -1.23 2.91 -6.84
CA VAL A 56 -1.30 3.67 -8.10
C VAL A 56 -2.69 3.56 -8.73
N TRP A 57 -3.25 4.70 -9.10
CA TRP A 57 -4.55 4.76 -9.78
C TRP A 57 -4.40 4.60 -11.29
N HIS A 58 -5.34 3.89 -11.89
CA HIS A 58 -5.45 3.74 -13.35
C HIS A 58 -5.49 5.07 -14.08
N LYS A 59 -6.12 6.09 -13.47
CA LYS A 59 -6.19 7.44 -14.05
C LYS A 59 -4.83 8.10 -14.20
N GLU A 60 -3.86 7.81 -13.34
CA GLU A 60 -2.52 8.35 -13.51
C GLU A 60 -1.83 7.75 -14.73
N ILE A 61 -2.07 6.47 -14.98
CA ILE A 61 -1.52 5.75 -16.13
C ILE A 61 -2.22 6.23 -17.41
N LEU A 62 -3.55 6.32 -17.41
CA LEU A 62 -4.31 6.89 -18.53
C LEU A 62 -3.86 8.32 -18.84
N TRP A 63 -3.61 9.15 -17.83
CA TRP A 63 -3.08 10.49 -18.04
C TRP A 63 -1.66 10.47 -18.62
N ALA A 64 -0.77 9.60 -18.12
CA ALA A 64 0.58 9.46 -18.66
C ALA A 64 0.55 9.08 -20.14
N LEU A 65 -0.31 8.13 -20.52
CA LEU A 65 -0.53 7.72 -21.90
C LEU A 65 -1.11 8.87 -22.76
N ASP A 66 -2.08 9.63 -22.23
CA ASP A 66 -2.69 10.78 -22.91
C ASP A 66 -1.67 11.87 -23.27
N VAL A 67 -0.73 12.16 -22.36
CA VAL A 67 0.36 13.11 -22.61
C VAL A 67 1.53 12.50 -23.39
N GLY A 68 1.40 11.26 -23.87
CA GLY A 68 2.35 10.60 -24.77
C GLY A 68 3.53 9.93 -24.10
N VAL A 69 3.46 9.66 -22.78
CA VAL A 69 4.49 8.89 -22.07
C VAL A 69 4.08 7.41 -22.06
N PRO A 70 4.82 6.51 -22.75
CA PRO A 70 4.51 5.09 -22.74
C PRO A 70 4.71 4.50 -21.33
N VAL A 71 3.75 3.68 -20.92
CA VAL A 71 3.76 2.98 -19.63
C VAL A 71 3.78 1.47 -19.86
N TYR A 72 4.75 0.80 -19.25
CA TYR A 72 4.97 -0.64 -19.29
C TYR A 72 4.64 -1.24 -17.91
N GLY A 73 3.97 -2.39 -17.86
CA GLY A 73 3.61 -3.05 -16.60
C GLY A 73 3.91 -4.55 -16.60
N SER A 74 4.44 -5.07 -15.50
CA SER A 74 4.71 -6.50 -15.32
C SER A 74 4.73 -6.95 -13.86
N ALA A 75 4.84 -8.27 -13.65
CA ALA A 75 5.18 -8.97 -12.40
C ALA A 75 4.25 -8.84 -11.18
N SER A 76 3.87 -7.63 -10.79
CA SER A 76 3.21 -7.33 -9.51
C SER A 76 2.04 -6.37 -9.74
N MET A 77 1.94 -5.29 -8.97
CA MET A 77 0.98 -4.19 -9.21
C MET A 77 0.98 -3.71 -10.68
N GLY A 78 2.13 -3.75 -11.35
CA GLY A 78 2.24 -3.42 -12.77
C GLY A 78 1.45 -4.35 -13.68
N ALA A 79 1.46 -5.65 -13.43
CA ALA A 79 0.71 -6.63 -14.21
C ALA A 79 -0.80 -6.43 -14.07
N LEU A 80 -1.28 -6.17 -12.85
CA LEU A 80 -2.69 -5.83 -12.57
C LEU A 80 -3.13 -4.62 -13.39
N ARG A 81 -2.39 -3.51 -13.27
CA ARG A 81 -2.69 -2.26 -14.00
C ARG A 81 -2.61 -2.43 -15.51
N ALA A 82 -1.66 -3.22 -16.00
CA ALA A 82 -1.57 -3.54 -17.41
C ALA A 82 -2.77 -4.37 -17.89
N ALA A 83 -3.22 -5.37 -17.13
CA ALA A 83 -4.40 -6.17 -17.47
C ALA A 83 -5.69 -5.32 -17.54
N GLU A 84 -5.77 -4.25 -16.74
CA GLU A 84 -6.90 -3.33 -16.75
C GLU A 84 -6.80 -2.28 -17.87
N LEU A 85 -5.58 -1.93 -18.32
CA LEU A 85 -5.31 -0.78 -19.18
C LEU A 85 -4.69 -1.10 -20.54
N TRP A 86 -4.47 -2.36 -20.89
CA TRP A 86 -3.83 -2.72 -22.16
C TRP A 86 -4.62 -2.27 -23.38
N THR A 87 -5.95 -2.29 -23.31
CA THR A 87 -6.84 -1.79 -24.38
C THR A 87 -6.75 -0.26 -24.57
N PHE A 88 -6.21 0.44 -23.57
CA PHE A 88 -5.97 1.88 -23.57
C PHE A 88 -4.51 2.22 -23.93
N GLY A 89 -3.66 1.23 -24.24
CA GLY A 89 -2.29 1.46 -24.71
C GLY A 89 -1.20 1.28 -23.64
N MET A 90 -1.52 0.84 -22.43
CA MET A 90 -0.49 0.37 -21.48
C MET A 90 0.11 -0.94 -22.00
N VAL A 91 1.44 -1.07 -22.02
CA VAL A 91 2.11 -2.28 -22.52
C VAL A 91 2.28 -3.27 -21.37
N GLY A 92 1.48 -4.32 -21.35
CA GLY A 92 1.64 -5.43 -20.42
C GLY A 92 2.70 -6.43 -20.89
N ILE A 93 3.58 -6.86 -20.00
CA ILE A 93 4.63 -7.85 -20.28
C ILE A 93 4.65 -8.93 -19.20
N GLY A 94 4.85 -10.16 -19.66
CA GLY A 94 5.13 -11.29 -18.80
C GLY A 94 3.91 -12.15 -18.49
N SER A 95 4.18 -13.31 -17.93
CA SER A 95 3.20 -14.36 -17.69
C SER A 95 2.13 -13.96 -16.66
N VAL A 96 2.49 -13.13 -15.68
CA VAL A 96 1.53 -12.64 -14.67
C VAL A 96 0.52 -11.68 -15.32
N PHE A 97 0.98 -10.78 -16.20
CA PHE A 97 0.08 -9.91 -16.96
C PHE A 97 -0.85 -10.73 -17.85
N GLU A 98 -0.32 -11.68 -18.61
CA GLU A 98 -1.11 -12.54 -19.49
C GLU A 98 -2.17 -13.31 -18.69
N ALA A 99 -1.80 -13.85 -17.53
CA ALA A 99 -2.72 -14.59 -16.68
C ALA A 99 -3.86 -13.71 -16.12
N TYR A 100 -3.61 -12.45 -15.77
CA TYR A 100 -4.68 -11.52 -15.39
C TYR A 100 -5.52 -11.08 -16.59
N ARG A 101 -4.89 -10.76 -17.73
CA ARG A 101 -5.59 -10.37 -18.97
C ARG A 101 -6.57 -11.45 -19.42
N ASP A 102 -6.13 -12.70 -19.36
CA ASP A 102 -6.90 -13.86 -19.82
C ASP A 102 -7.85 -14.41 -18.74
N GLY A 103 -7.89 -13.79 -17.55
CA GLY A 103 -8.78 -14.16 -16.43
C GLY A 103 -8.40 -15.47 -15.72
N VAL A 104 -7.19 -15.97 -15.94
CA VAL A 104 -6.63 -17.13 -15.20
C VAL A 104 -6.36 -16.75 -13.74
N LEU A 105 -5.88 -15.52 -13.52
CA LEU A 105 -5.79 -14.90 -12.20
C LEU A 105 -6.83 -13.79 -12.09
N ALA A 106 -7.44 -13.67 -10.91
CA ALA A 106 -8.45 -12.64 -10.62
C ALA A 106 -8.24 -11.94 -9.28
N ASP A 107 -7.60 -12.61 -8.32
CA ASP A 107 -7.38 -12.06 -6.99
C ASP A 107 -6.06 -11.29 -6.92
N ASP A 108 -6.10 -10.05 -6.42
CA ASP A 108 -4.91 -9.19 -6.24
C ASP A 108 -3.85 -9.82 -5.32
N ASP A 109 -4.26 -10.73 -4.44
CA ASP A 109 -3.38 -11.41 -3.49
C ASP A 109 -2.40 -12.39 -4.17
N GLU A 110 -2.60 -12.73 -5.45
CA GLU A 110 -1.74 -13.66 -6.17
C GLU A 110 -0.30 -13.12 -6.30
N VAL A 111 -0.16 -11.79 -6.36
CA VAL A 111 1.14 -11.10 -6.48
C VAL A 111 1.59 -10.40 -5.20
N ALA A 112 0.72 -10.36 -4.19
CA ALA A 112 0.99 -9.70 -2.91
C ALA A 112 2.02 -10.48 -2.08
N LEU A 113 2.87 -9.74 -1.36
CA LEU A 113 3.87 -10.27 -0.44
C LEU A 113 4.20 -9.22 0.63
N SER A 114 4.87 -9.66 1.69
CA SER A 114 5.46 -8.78 2.70
C SER A 114 6.93 -8.55 2.41
N HIS A 115 7.41 -7.32 2.58
CA HIS A 115 8.80 -6.95 2.34
C HIS A 115 9.36 -6.05 3.44
N LEU A 116 10.69 -6.03 3.53
CA LEU A 116 11.43 -5.14 4.40
C LEU A 116 11.37 -3.69 3.92
N LEU A 117 11.87 -2.77 4.75
CA LEU A 117 11.86 -1.34 4.45
C LEU A 117 12.88 -0.99 3.34
N ALA A 118 12.82 0.26 2.87
CA ALA A 118 13.67 0.79 1.82
C ALA A 118 15.17 0.68 2.14
N GLU A 119 15.55 0.89 3.40
CA GLU A 119 16.93 0.79 3.90
C GLU A 119 17.51 -0.63 3.76
N GLN A 120 16.64 -1.62 3.62
CA GLN A 120 16.96 -3.03 3.44
C GLN A 120 16.69 -3.52 2.02
N GLY A 121 16.50 -2.58 1.08
CA GLY A 121 16.34 -2.85 -0.34
C GLY A 121 15.03 -3.55 -0.71
N TYR A 122 13.98 -3.39 0.09
CA TYR A 122 12.66 -4.02 -0.15
C TYR A 122 12.70 -5.55 -0.27
N ARG A 123 13.67 -6.21 0.36
CA ARG A 123 13.76 -7.69 0.32
C ARG A 123 12.45 -8.29 0.84
N HIS A 124 11.83 -9.17 0.06
CA HIS A 124 10.62 -9.87 0.48
C HIS A 124 10.93 -10.85 1.63
N VAL A 125 9.96 -11.02 2.54
CA VAL A 125 10.01 -11.97 3.66
C VAL A 125 8.95 -13.07 3.54
N THR A 126 7.99 -12.88 2.63
CA THR A 126 7.04 -13.91 2.19
C THR A 126 7.07 -14.04 0.68
N GLU A 127 6.47 -15.13 0.19
CA GLU A 127 6.42 -15.49 -1.22
C GLU A 127 5.07 -15.08 -1.82
N PRO A 128 5.05 -14.52 -3.04
CA PRO A 128 3.83 -14.31 -3.79
C PRO A 128 3.28 -15.66 -4.26
N LEU A 129 1.95 -15.77 -4.39
CA LEU A 129 1.33 -17.05 -4.71
C LEU A 129 1.68 -17.53 -6.13
N VAL A 130 1.88 -16.62 -7.08
CA VAL A 130 2.36 -16.96 -8.44
C VAL A 130 3.70 -17.70 -8.42
N ASP A 131 4.64 -17.29 -7.55
CA ASP A 131 5.96 -17.93 -7.43
C ASP A 131 5.85 -19.30 -6.73
N ILE A 132 4.99 -19.40 -5.71
CA ILE A 132 4.69 -20.68 -5.05
C ILE A 132 4.07 -21.68 -6.04
N ARG A 133 3.09 -21.25 -6.84
CA ARG A 133 2.44 -22.09 -7.87
C ARG A 133 3.47 -22.61 -8.86
N ALA A 134 4.30 -21.72 -9.41
CA ALA A 134 5.34 -22.10 -10.37
C ALA A 134 6.36 -23.09 -9.78
N THR A 135 6.76 -22.87 -8.52
CA THR A 135 7.67 -23.77 -7.80
C THR A 135 7.03 -25.15 -7.59
N ILE A 136 5.77 -25.22 -7.18
CA ILE A 136 5.05 -26.50 -7.01
C ILE A 136 4.85 -27.21 -8.35
N THR A 137 4.51 -26.48 -9.42
CA THR A 137 4.43 -27.04 -10.77
C THR A 137 5.75 -27.69 -11.17
N GLY A 138 6.88 -27.00 -10.95
CA GLY A 138 8.21 -27.57 -11.21
C GLY A 138 8.48 -28.85 -10.41
N ALA A 139 7.99 -28.96 -9.17
CA ALA A 139 8.13 -30.17 -8.36
C ALA A 139 7.33 -31.35 -8.94
N VAL A 140 6.12 -31.08 -9.43
CA VAL A 140 5.26 -32.09 -10.08
C VAL A 140 5.85 -32.52 -11.42
N GLU A 141 6.32 -31.58 -12.23
CA GLU A 141 6.96 -31.86 -13.53
C GLU A 141 8.26 -32.65 -13.37
N ALA A 142 9.05 -32.34 -12.33
CA ALA A 142 10.24 -33.10 -11.97
C ALA A 142 9.93 -34.46 -11.29
N GLN A 143 8.64 -34.79 -11.12
CA GLN A 143 8.17 -36.00 -10.44
C GLN A 143 8.71 -36.13 -9.00
N ALA A 144 9.07 -35.01 -8.36
CA ALA A 144 9.48 -34.99 -6.95
C ALA A 144 8.27 -35.19 -6.02
N ILE A 145 7.10 -34.75 -6.47
CA ILE A 145 5.79 -34.99 -5.84
C ILE A 145 4.74 -35.32 -6.90
N GLY A 146 3.67 -35.99 -6.51
CA GLY A 146 2.50 -36.25 -7.35
C GLY A 146 1.60 -35.02 -7.54
N ALA A 147 0.81 -35.02 -8.62
CA ALA A 147 -0.11 -33.93 -8.93
C ALA A 147 -1.12 -33.64 -7.79
N VAL A 148 -1.63 -34.68 -7.13
CA VAL A 148 -2.58 -34.53 -6.01
C VAL A 148 -1.93 -33.81 -4.82
N ALA A 149 -0.67 -34.11 -4.53
CA ALA A 149 0.09 -33.41 -3.48
C ALA A 149 0.37 -31.95 -3.88
N GLY A 150 0.74 -31.72 -5.14
CA GLY A 150 0.92 -30.36 -5.68
C GLY A 150 -0.33 -29.50 -5.55
N GLU A 151 -1.50 -30.01 -5.94
CA GLU A 151 -2.77 -29.29 -5.77
C GLU A 151 -3.09 -28.99 -4.30
N ALA A 152 -2.81 -29.92 -3.39
CA ALA A 152 -3.02 -29.71 -1.97
C ALA A 152 -2.09 -28.63 -1.40
N LEU A 153 -0.83 -28.56 -1.84
CA LEU A 153 0.10 -27.49 -1.47
C LEU A 153 -0.38 -26.13 -1.99
N VAL A 154 -0.85 -26.07 -3.25
CA VAL A 154 -1.39 -24.83 -3.83
C VAL A 154 -2.63 -24.36 -3.07
N ARG A 155 -3.55 -25.28 -2.73
CA ARG A 155 -4.74 -24.95 -1.91
C ARG A 155 -4.34 -24.43 -0.52
N ALA A 156 -3.36 -25.06 0.12
CA ALA A 156 -2.85 -24.61 1.42
C ALA A 156 -2.21 -23.23 1.32
N ALA A 157 -1.42 -22.96 0.27
CA ALA A 157 -0.82 -21.66 0.02
C ALA A 157 -1.86 -20.56 -0.22
N LYS A 158 -2.91 -20.83 -0.99
CA LYS A 158 -4.01 -19.89 -1.25
C LYS A 158 -4.81 -19.57 0.02
N ALA A 159 -4.97 -20.53 0.92
CA ALA A 159 -5.69 -20.34 2.18
C ALA A 159 -4.94 -19.47 3.20
N LEU A 160 -3.61 -19.33 3.06
CA LEU A 160 -2.81 -18.45 3.90
C LEU A 160 -2.94 -16.99 3.44
N HIS A 161 -3.00 -16.07 4.41
CA HIS A 161 -2.87 -14.65 4.12
C HIS A 161 -1.47 -14.36 3.56
N TYR A 162 -1.33 -13.40 2.63
CA TYR A 162 -0.06 -13.14 1.93
C TYR A 162 1.10 -12.76 2.88
N SER A 163 0.79 -12.24 4.08
CA SER A 163 1.77 -11.95 5.13
C SER A 163 2.32 -13.19 5.84
N ASP A 164 1.71 -14.35 5.64
CA ASP A 164 2.05 -15.62 6.27
C ASP A 164 2.46 -16.68 5.23
N ARG A 165 2.69 -16.28 3.97
CA ARG A 165 3.07 -17.20 2.89
C ARG A 165 4.57 -17.43 2.86
N THR A 166 5.02 -18.44 3.59
CA THR A 166 6.37 -18.98 3.47
C THR A 166 6.29 -20.47 3.14
N TYR A 167 7.25 -21.04 2.39
CA TYR A 167 7.24 -22.47 2.09
C TYR A 167 7.09 -23.37 3.34
N PRO A 168 7.75 -23.08 4.49
CA PRO A 168 7.49 -23.80 5.73
C PRO A 168 6.05 -23.70 6.23
N GLN A 169 5.41 -22.52 6.14
CA GLN A 169 4.01 -22.35 6.53
C GLN A 169 3.05 -23.04 5.55
N VAL A 170 3.34 -23.02 4.25
CA VAL A 170 2.59 -23.79 3.23
C VAL A 170 2.67 -25.28 3.54
N ALA A 171 3.86 -25.82 3.79
CA ALA A 171 4.05 -27.22 4.14
C ALA A 171 3.32 -27.61 5.44
N ALA A 172 3.38 -26.76 6.46
CA ALA A 172 2.66 -26.96 7.71
C ALA A 172 1.14 -26.97 7.50
N ALA A 173 0.60 -26.04 6.71
CA ALA A 173 -0.82 -25.95 6.41
C ALA A 173 -1.33 -27.12 5.56
N ALA A 174 -0.48 -27.67 4.68
CA ALA A 174 -0.83 -28.78 3.79
C ALA A 174 -0.75 -30.16 4.46
N ARG A 175 -0.04 -30.28 5.59
CA ARG A 175 0.22 -31.54 6.31
C ARG A 175 -1.02 -32.43 6.56
N PRO A 176 -2.22 -31.89 6.88
CA PRO A 176 -3.40 -32.73 7.08
C PRO A 176 -3.95 -33.37 5.79
N ALA A 177 -3.56 -32.87 4.62
CA ALA A 177 -4.14 -33.22 3.33
C ALA A 177 -3.16 -33.91 2.37
N ILE A 178 -1.92 -34.17 2.81
CA ILE A 178 -0.83 -34.71 1.98
C ILE A 178 -0.17 -35.88 2.70
N ASP A 179 0.24 -36.89 1.95
CA ASP A 179 1.04 -38.01 2.47
C ASP A 179 2.39 -37.51 3.04
N GLY A 180 2.84 -38.14 4.13
CA GLY A 180 4.05 -37.72 4.82
C GLY A 180 5.32 -37.79 3.95
N ALA A 181 5.41 -38.75 3.02
CA ALA A 181 6.55 -38.89 2.13
C ALA A 181 6.57 -37.81 1.04
N GLU A 182 5.40 -37.51 0.45
CA GLU A 182 5.22 -36.43 -0.53
C GLU A 182 5.57 -35.07 0.07
N LEU A 183 5.09 -34.78 1.29
CA LEU A 183 5.41 -33.53 1.97
C LEU A 183 6.91 -33.41 2.27
N ALA A 184 7.54 -34.49 2.74
CA ALA A 184 8.98 -34.51 3.01
C ALA A 184 9.80 -34.35 1.71
N ALA A 185 9.35 -34.94 0.59
CA ALA A 185 9.97 -34.78 -0.71
C ALA A 185 9.90 -33.31 -1.18
N PHE A 186 8.75 -32.65 -1.03
CA PHE A 186 8.62 -31.23 -1.33
C PHE A 186 9.52 -30.37 -0.43
N GLU A 187 9.53 -30.60 0.89
CA GLU A 187 10.36 -29.88 1.85
C GLU A 187 11.87 -29.97 1.54
N GLN A 188 12.31 -31.09 0.96
CA GLN A 188 13.68 -31.28 0.48
C GLN A 188 13.93 -30.63 -0.90
N TRP A 189 12.91 -30.57 -1.75
CA TRP A 189 13.04 -30.14 -3.13
C TRP A 189 13.02 -28.61 -3.29
N TRP A 190 12.09 -27.90 -2.65
CA TRP A 190 11.88 -26.47 -2.89
C TRP A 190 13.09 -25.57 -2.63
N PRO A 191 13.99 -25.82 -1.65
CA PRO A 191 15.09 -24.90 -1.34
C PRO A 191 16.03 -24.63 -2.51
N ALA A 192 16.23 -25.61 -3.39
CA ALA A 192 17.13 -25.50 -4.55
C ALA A 192 16.41 -25.15 -5.86
N HIS A 193 15.07 -25.17 -5.87
CA HIS A 193 14.26 -25.09 -7.10
C HIS A 193 13.19 -23.99 -7.05
N ARG A 194 13.41 -22.97 -6.23
CA ARG A 194 12.51 -21.81 -6.17
C ARG A 194 12.45 -21.12 -7.54
N VAL A 195 11.23 -20.91 -8.02
CA VAL A 195 10.96 -20.13 -9.22
C VAL A 195 10.48 -18.75 -8.80
N SER A 196 11.03 -17.70 -9.41
CA SER A 196 10.54 -16.33 -9.22
C SER A 196 9.99 -15.76 -10.51
N VAL A 197 8.69 -15.96 -10.71
CA VAL A 197 7.95 -15.49 -11.88
C VAL A 197 7.98 -13.96 -11.92
N LYS A 198 7.79 -13.31 -10.77
CA LYS A 198 7.85 -11.85 -10.67
C LYS A 198 9.20 -11.29 -11.11
N ARG A 199 10.30 -11.97 -10.76
CA ARG A 199 11.64 -11.57 -11.20
C ARG A 199 11.78 -11.68 -12.71
N ASP A 200 11.38 -12.82 -13.28
CA ASP A 200 11.52 -13.08 -14.72
C ASP A 200 10.66 -12.14 -15.56
N ASP A 201 9.43 -11.85 -15.12
CA ASP A 201 8.54 -10.87 -15.74
C ASP A 201 9.10 -9.44 -15.64
N ALA A 202 9.70 -9.06 -14.51
CA ALA A 202 10.34 -7.76 -14.35
C ALA A 202 11.54 -7.61 -15.30
N VAL A 203 12.39 -8.63 -15.40
CA VAL A 203 13.53 -8.65 -16.34
C VAL A 203 13.05 -8.58 -17.79
N SER A 204 12.00 -9.32 -18.14
CA SER A 204 11.38 -9.30 -19.47
C SER A 204 10.91 -7.88 -19.84
N MET A 205 10.20 -7.20 -18.93
CA MET A 205 9.76 -5.82 -19.12
C MET A 205 10.93 -4.86 -19.38
N LEU A 206 12.00 -4.93 -18.57
CA LEU A 206 13.18 -4.08 -18.74
C LEU A 206 13.85 -4.28 -20.11
N ARG A 207 13.94 -5.53 -20.57
CA ARG A 207 14.49 -5.86 -21.90
C ARG A 207 13.60 -5.34 -23.02
N THR A 208 12.28 -5.47 -22.90
CA THR A 208 11.33 -4.93 -23.87
C THR A 208 11.40 -3.40 -23.93
N MET A 209 11.45 -2.72 -22.79
CA MET A 209 11.61 -1.26 -22.73
C MET A 209 12.89 -0.81 -23.44
N LYS A 210 14.01 -1.51 -23.21
CA LYS A 210 15.30 -1.24 -23.86
C LYS A 210 15.20 -1.31 -25.39
N GLN A 211 14.48 -2.30 -25.91
CA GLN A 211 14.30 -2.51 -27.35
C GLN A 211 13.36 -1.46 -27.96
N ALA A 212 12.20 -1.23 -27.33
CA ALA A 212 11.16 -0.34 -27.84
C ALA A 212 11.61 1.14 -27.89
N LEU A 213 12.35 1.60 -26.90
CA LEU A 213 12.83 2.99 -26.85
C LEU A 213 13.91 3.31 -27.89
N GLY A 214 14.48 2.29 -28.54
CA GLY A 214 15.34 2.46 -29.72
C GLY A 214 14.57 2.59 -31.04
N ALA A 215 13.28 2.25 -31.08
CA ALA A 215 12.47 2.14 -32.30
C ALA A 215 11.60 3.37 -32.60
N GLY A 216 11.37 4.25 -31.61
CA GLY A 216 10.92 5.63 -31.82
C GLY A 216 9.44 5.88 -32.10
N ASP A 217 8.52 4.94 -31.85
CA ASP A 217 7.09 5.19 -32.13
C ASP A 217 6.19 4.87 -30.92
N PRO A 218 5.53 5.85 -30.30
CA PRO A 218 4.46 5.60 -29.34
C PRO A 218 3.20 5.18 -30.12
N GLY A 219 2.69 3.97 -29.82
CA GLY A 219 1.53 3.38 -30.49
C GLY A 219 0.28 4.27 -30.52
N GLU A 220 -0.61 3.97 -31.46
CA GLU A 220 -1.84 4.73 -31.73
C GLU A 220 -2.77 4.82 -30.51
N ARG A 221 -3.30 6.03 -30.28
CA ARG A 221 -4.19 6.34 -29.14
C ARG A 221 -5.61 5.85 -29.41
N SER A 222 -6.21 5.14 -28.46
CA SER A 222 -7.60 4.65 -28.57
C SER A 222 -8.62 5.37 -27.68
N PHE A 223 -8.20 6.36 -26.87
CA PHE A 223 -9.06 6.98 -25.86
C PHE A 223 -8.83 8.49 -25.66
N TRP A 224 -9.79 9.14 -25.00
CA TRP A 224 -9.72 10.54 -24.55
C TRP A 224 -9.66 10.60 -23.04
N PHE A 225 -8.72 11.36 -22.47
CA PHE A 225 -8.60 11.50 -21.03
C PHE A 225 -9.59 12.52 -20.45
N GLU A 226 -10.51 12.05 -19.61
CA GLU A 226 -11.48 12.90 -18.93
C GLU A 226 -10.96 13.38 -17.56
N ARG A 227 -10.83 14.70 -17.42
CA ARG A 227 -10.45 15.35 -16.17
C ARG A 227 -11.62 15.39 -15.20
N THR A 228 -11.56 14.54 -14.17
CA THR A 228 -12.59 14.49 -13.12
C THR A 228 -12.17 15.23 -11.85
N ALA A 229 -13.11 15.59 -10.98
CA ALA A 229 -12.80 16.21 -9.68
C ALA A 229 -11.77 15.40 -8.85
N LEU A 230 -11.91 14.07 -8.78
CA LEU A 230 -10.95 13.16 -8.12
C LEU A 230 -9.53 13.23 -8.71
N TRP A 231 -9.42 13.53 -10.01
CA TRP A 231 -8.14 13.72 -10.67
C TRP A 231 -7.50 15.05 -10.26
N ASP A 232 -8.29 16.13 -10.20
CA ASP A 232 -7.79 17.42 -9.75
C ASP A 232 -7.40 17.39 -8.26
N ASP A 233 -8.06 16.59 -7.42
CA ASP A 233 -7.64 16.31 -6.04
C ASP A 233 -6.27 15.62 -5.98
N LEU A 234 -6.08 14.53 -6.74
CA LEU A 234 -4.80 13.83 -6.84
C LEU A 234 -3.68 14.77 -7.30
N VAL A 235 -3.94 15.61 -8.31
CA VAL A 235 -2.98 16.59 -8.80
C VAL A 235 -2.60 17.58 -7.70
N ARG A 236 -3.56 18.10 -6.94
CA ARG A 236 -3.28 19.00 -5.81
C ARG A 236 -2.42 18.32 -4.74
N GLU A 237 -2.74 17.08 -4.38
CA GLU A 237 -2.00 16.32 -3.38
C GLU A 237 -0.58 15.99 -3.83
N ALA A 238 -0.43 15.54 -5.08
CA ALA A 238 0.86 15.22 -5.67
C ALA A 238 1.77 16.46 -5.80
N LEU A 239 1.21 17.65 -6.09
CA LEU A 239 1.94 18.92 -6.14
C LEU A 239 2.35 19.43 -4.76
N ASN A 240 1.58 19.13 -3.71
CA ASN A 240 1.87 19.50 -2.32
C ASN A 240 2.74 18.47 -1.59
N TRP A 241 3.19 17.42 -2.29
CA TRP A 241 4.01 16.35 -1.72
C TRP A 241 5.47 16.79 -1.55
N ASN A 242 5.85 17.14 -0.32
CA ASN A 242 7.20 17.63 0.00
C ASN A 242 8.21 16.51 0.35
N GLY A 243 8.10 15.32 -0.27
CA GLY A 243 9.15 14.30 -0.29
C GLY A 243 9.63 13.72 1.06
N ARG A 244 9.01 14.07 2.19
CA ARG A 244 9.50 13.71 3.54
C ARG A 244 8.47 12.98 4.43
N ALA A 245 7.27 12.70 3.93
CA ALA A 245 6.19 12.12 4.74
C ALA A 245 5.97 10.61 4.54
N ALA A 246 6.61 9.96 3.56
CA ALA A 246 6.51 8.50 3.36
C ALA A 246 7.56 7.67 4.12
N THR A 247 8.50 8.28 4.85
CA THR A 247 9.59 7.54 5.54
C THR A 247 9.38 7.38 7.05
N LEU A 248 8.17 7.61 7.59
CA LEU A 248 7.92 7.41 9.02
C LEU A 248 6.58 6.70 9.29
N GLN A 249 6.49 5.43 8.89
CA GLN A 249 5.72 4.41 9.62
C GLN A 249 6.62 3.43 10.39
N GLY A 250 7.89 3.80 10.62
CA GLY A 250 8.92 2.89 11.15
C GLY A 250 9.24 2.98 12.65
N SER A 251 8.95 4.08 13.37
CA SER A 251 9.44 4.24 14.76
C SER A 251 8.38 4.22 15.86
N ALA A 252 7.09 4.37 15.54
CA ALA A 252 6.02 4.26 16.55
C ALA A 252 5.27 2.92 16.55
N ARG A 253 5.57 2.03 15.58
CA ARG A 253 4.89 0.73 15.46
C ARG A 253 5.26 -0.24 16.59
N MET A 254 6.42 -0.07 17.25
CA MET A 254 6.93 -1.03 18.24
C MET A 254 6.41 -0.84 19.67
N ALA A 255 5.99 0.37 20.08
CA ALA A 255 5.46 0.58 21.43
C ALA A 255 3.95 0.30 21.54
N ALA A 256 3.18 0.58 20.47
CA ALA A 256 1.73 0.41 20.49
C ALA A 256 1.27 -1.05 20.30
N LEU A 257 2.08 -1.90 19.65
CA LEU A 257 1.79 -3.34 19.48
C LEU A 257 2.08 -4.16 20.75
N ASP A 258 2.89 -3.65 21.68
CA ASP A 258 3.12 -4.25 23.00
C ASP A 258 2.00 -3.95 24.01
N SER A 259 1.07 -3.06 23.64
CA SER A 259 -0.23 -2.97 24.30
C SER A 259 -1.08 -4.11 23.77
N GLY A 260 -0.98 -5.29 24.41
CA GLY A 260 -1.79 -6.47 24.07
C GLY A 260 -3.31 -6.21 24.10
N PRO A 261 -4.15 -7.25 24.21
CA PRO A 261 -5.62 -7.13 24.23
C PRO A 261 -6.22 -6.20 25.33
N GLY A 262 -5.39 -5.56 26.17
CA GLY A 262 -5.76 -4.57 27.18
C GLY A 262 -5.43 -3.11 26.82
N ALA A 263 -5.13 -2.76 25.57
CA ALA A 263 -5.06 -1.35 25.15
C ALA A 263 -6.42 -0.67 25.40
N ASP A 264 -6.41 0.49 26.09
CA ASP A 264 -7.61 1.24 26.47
C ASP A 264 -8.57 1.38 25.27
N PRO A 265 -9.79 0.80 25.32
CA PRO A 265 -10.76 0.87 24.24
C PRO A 265 -11.05 2.31 23.81
N VAL A 266 -11.02 3.26 24.76
CA VAL A 266 -11.22 4.68 24.48
C VAL A 266 -10.07 5.23 23.63
N ALA A 267 -8.84 4.83 23.90
CA ALA A 267 -7.69 5.24 23.11
C ALA A 267 -7.75 4.69 21.67
N ARG A 268 -8.26 3.46 21.48
CA ARG A 268 -8.48 2.88 20.15
C ARG A 268 -9.56 3.62 19.37
N ASP A 269 -10.68 3.93 20.02
CA ASP A 269 -11.77 4.69 19.39
C ASP A 269 -11.33 6.12 19.03
N LEU A 270 -10.51 6.76 19.87
CA LEU A 270 -9.93 8.07 19.57
C LEU A 270 -8.91 8.01 18.43
N ALA A 271 -8.13 6.93 18.32
CA ALA A 271 -7.24 6.71 17.19
C ALA A 271 -8.04 6.53 15.88
N LEU A 272 -9.12 5.74 15.91
CA LEU A 272 -10.05 5.61 14.79
C LEU A 272 -10.67 6.97 14.41
N ALA A 273 -11.10 7.76 15.39
CA ALA A 273 -11.64 9.10 15.14
C ALA A 273 -10.62 10.02 14.45
N ARG A 274 -9.32 9.93 14.78
CA ARG A 274 -8.26 10.69 14.09
C ARG A 274 -8.06 10.22 12.65
N ILE A 275 -8.13 8.92 12.39
CA ILE A 275 -8.05 8.36 11.04
C ILE A 275 -9.21 8.87 10.19
N LEU A 276 -10.45 8.74 10.70
CA LEU A 276 -11.65 9.21 10.01
C LEU A 276 -11.66 10.73 9.84
N ALA A 277 -11.13 11.49 10.80
CA ALA A 277 -11.03 12.93 10.67
C ALA A 277 -10.07 13.37 9.56
N ARG A 278 -8.99 12.61 9.30
CA ARG A 278 -8.12 12.86 8.15
C ARG A 278 -8.85 12.63 6.84
N ASP A 279 -9.57 11.52 6.73
CA ASP A 279 -10.38 11.17 5.54
C ASP A 279 -11.47 12.23 5.29
N GLN A 280 -12.21 12.65 6.31
CA GLN A 280 -13.22 13.71 6.16
C GLN A 280 -12.63 15.08 5.82
N ALA A 281 -11.51 15.46 6.45
CA ALA A 281 -10.80 16.69 6.10
C ALA A 281 -10.34 16.67 4.63
N GLN A 282 -9.89 15.53 4.13
CA GLN A 282 -9.51 15.36 2.73
C GLN A 282 -10.72 15.50 1.79
N ARG A 283 -11.84 14.81 2.08
CA ARG A 283 -13.08 14.88 1.28
C ARG A 283 -13.64 16.29 1.13
N HIS A 284 -13.49 17.11 2.16
CA HIS A 284 -13.98 18.49 2.15
C HIS A 284 -12.90 19.52 1.77
N SER A 285 -11.76 19.06 1.23
CA SER A 285 -10.65 19.95 0.84
C SER A 285 -10.20 20.90 1.95
N PHE A 286 -10.20 20.41 3.19
CA PHE A 286 -9.75 21.18 4.35
C PHE A 286 -8.31 21.67 4.14
N ARG A 287 -8.10 22.98 4.29
CA ARG A 287 -6.78 23.59 4.24
C ARG A 287 -6.31 23.89 5.65
N LEU A 288 -5.13 23.40 5.98
CA LEU A 288 -4.43 23.78 7.19
C LEU A 288 -3.65 25.07 6.92
N ASP A 289 -4.02 26.14 7.62
CA ASP A 289 -3.32 27.42 7.66
C ASP A 289 -2.61 27.59 9.02
N GLU A 290 -1.81 28.66 9.14
CA GLU A 290 -1.04 28.94 10.36
C GLU A 290 -1.94 29.20 11.57
N ASP A 291 -3.09 29.86 11.37
CA ASP A 291 -4.03 30.18 12.44
C ASP A 291 -4.67 28.92 13.03
N ARG A 292 -5.13 27.99 12.18
CA ARG A 292 -5.69 26.70 12.61
C ARG A 292 -4.66 25.81 13.28
N LEU A 293 -3.42 25.83 12.79
CA LEU A 293 -2.32 25.10 13.42
C LEU A 293 -2.01 25.68 14.80
N ALA A 294 -1.98 27.00 14.94
CA ALA A 294 -1.80 27.67 16.22
C ALA A 294 -2.94 27.36 17.20
N GLU A 295 -4.20 27.40 16.75
CA GLU A 295 -5.38 27.00 17.53
C GLU A 295 -5.27 25.56 18.03
N ALA A 296 -4.85 24.64 17.16
CA ALA A 296 -4.65 23.25 17.51
C ALA A 296 -3.53 23.05 18.55
N ILE A 297 -2.41 23.76 18.41
CA ILE A 297 -1.33 23.75 19.40
C ILE A 297 -1.82 24.27 20.74
N VAL A 298 -2.60 25.36 20.77
CA VAL A 298 -3.20 25.91 22.00
C VAL A 298 -4.15 24.89 22.61
N SER A 299 -5.01 24.27 21.83
CA SER A 299 -5.94 23.22 22.29
C SER A 299 -5.21 22.04 22.95
N ILE A 300 -4.13 21.56 22.32
CA ILE A 300 -3.26 20.51 22.89
C ILE A 300 -2.67 20.97 24.22
N ARG A 301 -2.09 22.17 24.26
CA ARG A 301 -1.45 22.70 25.47
C ARG A 301 -2.43 22.86 26.62
N VAL A 302 -3.63 23.39 26.36
CA VAL A 302 -4.69 23.53 27.37
C VAL A 302 -5.14 22.15 27.88
N ARG A 303 -5.41 21.21 26.97
CA ARG A 303 -5.85 19.85 27.33
C ARG A 303 -4.81 19.09 28.17
N LEU A 304 -3.53 19.35 27.95
CA LEU A 304 -2.42 18.68 28.65
C LEU A 304 -1.84 19.48 29.81
N GLY A 305 -2.34 20.70 30.07
CA GLY A 305 -1.85 21.56 31.16
C GLY A 305 -0.45 22.15 30.91
N LEU A 306 -0.06 22.37 29.66
CA LEU A 306 1.29 22.84 29.27
C LEU A 306 1.33 24.39 29.22
N GLY A 307 1.60 25.00 30.37
CA GLY A 307 1.50 26.44 30.60
C GLY A 307 2.50 27.31 29.82
N ASP A 308 3.69 26.80 29.53
CA ASP A 308 4.77 27.54 28.85
C ASP A 308 5.52 26.65 27.83
N ALA A 309 6.53 27.24 27.18
CA ALA A 309 7.33 26.55 26.17
C ALA A 309 8.21 25.44 26.79
N ASP A 310 8.73 25.65 28.00
CA ASP A 310 9.59 24.68 28.68
C ASP A 310 8.80 23.42 29.08
N ALA A 311 7.55 23.58 29.52
CA ALA A 311 6.63 22.48 29.79
C ALA A 311 6.28 21.70 28.53
N LEU A 312 6.09 22.37 27.40
CA LEU A 312 5.86 21.73 26.10
C LEU A 312 7.09 20.93 25.65
N ASP A 313 8.28 21.52 25.74
CA ASP A 313 9.53 20.84 25.36
C ASP A 313 9.83 19.65 26.28
N ALA A 314 9.54 19.77 27.58
CA ALA A 314 9.67 18.66 28.53
C ALA A 314 8.70 17.52 28.21
N TRP A 315 7.44 17.85 27.90
CA TRP A 315 6.44 16.87 27.49
C TRP A 315 6.80 16.20 26.16
N MET A 316 7.30 16.95 25.18
CA MET A 316 7.76 16.39 23.91
C MET A 316 8.91 15.41 24.12
N ARG A 317 9.89 15.75 24.96
CA ARG A 317 10.99 14.84 25.33
C ARG A 317 10.51 13.58 26.03
N SER A 318 9.54 13.68 26.94
CA SER A 318 9.02 12.51 27.66
C SER A 318 8.15 11.59 26.79
N ASN A 319 7.76 12.03 25.60
CA ASN A 319 6.94 11.27 24.65
C ASN A 319 7.70 10.94 23.35
N ASP A 320 9.03 11.08 23.35
CA ASP A 320 9.89 10.82 22.19
C ASP A 320 9.47 11.59 20.92
N LEU A 321 9.03 12.84 21.10
CA LEU A 321 8.60 13.73 20.02
C LEU A 321 9.63 14.80 19.72
N ASP A 322 10.08 14.87 18.47
CA ASP A 322 10.73 16.04 17.91
C ASP A 322 9.71 17.11 17.46
N ARG A 323 10.20 18.31 17.14
CA ARG A 323 9.36 19.44 16.72
C ARG A 323 8.54 19.14 15.45
N ALA A 324 9.09 18.39 14.50
CA ALA A 324 8.38 18.05 13.28
C ALA A 324 7.27 17.03 13.54
N GLN A 325 7.49 16.05 14.41
CA GLN A 325 6.49 15.09 14.89
C GLN A 325 5.38 15.79 15.66
N PHE A 326 5.71 16.74 16.53
CA PHE A 326 4.72 17.55 17.24
C PHE A 326 3.86 18.39 16.28
N LEU A 327 4.45 19.03 15.28
CA LEU A 327 3.68 19.79 14.28
C LEU A 327 2.74 18.90 13.45
N ARG A 328 3.15 17.65 13.14
CA ARG A 328 2.25 16.67 12.50
C ARG A 328 1.10 16.28 13.42
N PHE A 329 1.38 16.04 14.70
CA PHE A 329 0.37 15.77 15.70
C PHE A 329 -0.63 16.93 15.85
N ALA A 330 -0.15 18.16 15.86
CA ALA A 330 -0.99 19.36 15.89
C ALA A 330 -1.82 19.53 14.61
N ALA A 331 -1.27 19.19 13.43
CA ALA A 331 -2.04 19.19 12.18
C ALA A 331 -3.20 18.19 12.22
N ASP A 332 -3.03 17.02 12.83
CA ASP A 332 -4.11 16.06 13.02
C ASP A 332 -5.15 16.52 14.03
N GLU A 333 -4.72 17.20 15.09
CA GLU A 333 -5.64 17.84 16.02
C GLU A 333 -6.48 18.92 15.33
N ALA A 334 -5.87 19.74 14.47
CA ALA A 334 -6.59 20.77 13.70
C ALA A 334 -7.69 20.16 12.81
N ARG A 335 -7.39 19.04 12.13
CA ARG A 335 -8.38 18.29 11.33
C ARG A 335 -9.51 17.75 12.20
N LEU A 336 -9.17 17.17 13.35
CA LEU A 336 -10.18 16.64 14.28
C LEU A 336 -11.09 17.74 14.82
N LEU A 337 -10.54 18.89 15.21
CA LEU A 337 -11.32 20.05 15.65
C LEU A 337 -12.24 20.56 14.54
N TRP A 338 -11.73 20.64 13.31
CA TRP A 338 -12.53 21.06 12.16
C TRP A 338 -13.68 20.08 11.86
N VAL A 339 -13.42 18.76 11.83
CA VAL A 339 -14.49 17.76 11.61
C VAL A 339 -15.55 17.82 12.70
N ARG A 340 -15.14 17.97 13.98
CA ARG A 340 -16.09 18.16 15.09
C ARG A 340 -16.95 19.41 14.93
N ALA A 341 -16.39 20.47 14.35
CA ALA A 341 -17.12 21.71 14.12
C ALA A 341 -18.13 21.56 12.96
N VAL A 342 -17.73 20.87 11.88
CA VAL A 342 -18.58 20.67 10.70
C VAL A 342 -19.69 19.67 10.97
N MET A 343 -19.38 18.55 11.62
CA MET A 343 -20.34 17.47 11.91
C MET A 343 -21.07 17.67 13.24
N ARG A 344 -21.14 18.91 13.75
CA ARG A 344 -21.68 19.19 15.09
C ARG A 344 -23.10 18.67 15.23
N GLU A 345 -23.96 18.93 14.25
CA GLU A 345 -25.38 18.57 14.30
C GLU A 345 -25.57 17.05 14.28
N GLU A 346 -24.80 16.35 13.45
CA GLU A 346 -24.82 14.88 13.36
C GLU A 346 -24.27 14.23 14.62
N ILE A 347 -23.20 14.78 15.19
CA ILE A 347 -22.65 14.34 16.48
C ILE A 347 -23.73 14.50 17.54
N ASP A 348 -24.33 15.70 17.67
CA ASP A 348 -25.36 16.00 18.66
C ASP A 348 -26.58 15.07 18.50
N ALA A 349 -26.97 14.72 17.27
CA ALA A 349 -28.07 13.80 16.99
C ALA A 349 -27.82 12.38 17.52
N VAL A 350 -26.57 11.90 17.49
CA VAL A 350 -26.20 10.56 18.00
C VAL A 350 -25.71 10.56 19.45
N MET A 351 -25.44 11.73 20.03
CA MET A 351 -24.94 11.86 21.41
C MET A 351 -25.87 11.21 22.44
N ALA A 352 -27.19 11.24 22.22
CA ALA A 352 -28.15 10.61 23.11
C ALA A 352 -27.94 9.09 23.22
N ASP A 353 -27.73 8.41 22.08
CA ASP A 353 -27.48 6.97 22.05
C ASP A 353 -26.11 6.61 22.61
N GLN A 354 -25.10 7.45 22.35
CA GLN A 354 -23.78 7.26 22.94
C GLN A 354 -23.80 7.45 24.48
N LEU A 355 -24.56 8.42 24.99
CA LEU A 355 -24.72 8.58 26.43
C LEU A 355 -25.50 7.41 27.06
N ARG A 356 -26.40 6.76 26.31
CA ARG A 356 -27.09 5.54 26.75
C ARG A 356 -26.12 4.36 26.82
N SER A 357 -25.29 4.15 25.80
CA SER A 357 -24.29 3.07 25.77
C SER A 357 -23.28 3.18 26.92
N LEU A 358 -22.95 4.41 27.33
CA LEU A 358 -22.07 4.71 28.46
C LEU A 358 -22.79 4.76 29.83
N GLY A 359 -24.09 4.50 29.89
CA GLY A 359 -24.89 4.60 31.13
C GLY A 359 -24.95 6.03 31.74
N ALA A 360 -24.59 7.05 30.96
CA ALA A 360 -24.49 8.44 31.40
C ALA A 360 -25.74 9.29 31.05
N TYR A 361 -26.66 8.77 30.24
CA TYR A 361 -27.83 9.50 29.71
C TYR A 361 -28.68 10.20 30.80
N ARG A 362 -28.97 9.51 31.92
CA ARG A 362 -29.74 10.11 33.02
C ARG A 362 -28.97 11.20 33.77
N ARG A 363 -27.65 11.07 33.92
CA ARG A 363 -26.79 12.09 34.54
C ARG A 363 -26.68 13.34 33.67
N ALA A 364 -26.81 13.18 32.36
CA ALA A 364 -26.83 14.28 31.39
C ALA A 364 -28.21 14.95 31.23
N GLY A 365 -29.20 14.61 32.08
CA GLY A 365 -30.52 15.27 32.08
C GLY A 365 -31.58 14.64 31.16
N GLY A 366 -31.35 13.44 30.63
CA GLY A 366 -32.34 12.73 29.81
C GLY A 366 -33.60 12.37 30.60
N ALA A 367 -34.77 12.86 30.16
CA ALA A 367 -36.07 12.47 30.71
C ALA A 367 -36.40 11.03 30.27
N GLY A 368 -36.64 10.14 31.24
CA GLY A 368 -37.18 8.82 30.93
C GLY A 368 -38.58 8.95 30.35
N VAL A 369 -38.91 8.16 29.33
CA VAL A 369 -40.31 7.98 28.94
C VAL A 369 -41.01 7.38 30.16
N GLY A 370 -41.89 8.17 30.79
CA GLY A 370 -42.69 7.71 31.91
C GLY A 370 -43.45 6.43 31.52
N CYS A 371 -43.44 5.44 32.41
CA CYS A 371 -44.22 4.22 32.26
C CYS A 371 -45.72 4.49 32.10
#